data_AF-A0AAU9TQA8-F1
#
_entry.id   AF-A0AAU9TQA8-F1
#
_cell.length_a   1.000
_cell.length_b   1.000
_cell.length_c   1.000
_cell.angle_alpha   90.00
_cell.angle_beta   90.00
_cell.angle_gamma   90.00
#
_symmetry.space_group_name_H-M   'P 1'
#
loop_
_entity.id
_entity.type
_entity.pdbx_description
1 polymer ?
#
loop_
_entity_poly.entity_id
_entity_poly.type
_entity_poly.pdbx_seq_one_letter_code
_entity_poly.pdbx_strand_id
1 'polypeptide(L)'
;MYFPIGWPKVLKNLGSDTQLIRQIVSNRDKVLFAALTDECLVVWFCKPTVPIVYHKRSAESLQRLGVNVCVEWKPDSSMICISTSEGHLILYNVEAQNEQTAYQQCDPPTASLRRDSAELFVKEVIPSLKVTLFKEILVWDGQITRMCCISGTEILVCTTRAHLLRYRWDGTQNRDYCLDLGRIPFSINQQVSKAEPILEDNTHVNDIEYSPLVCGFGITLNDGRAAYLTAPNLKFDPNAVQGIWAQGIDDATCVRVNHKFRLIAIGRKNSQIDVFTIDEATGGLELSHTMVLSSKDFPGDPGPVKCMRWSGEGRAVAASWERGGVSVWSTFGALLVCSLAWDYGLSQDLARHNPLVVSSMEWATEGYQLWMVKVEEESKSNLIQMDFVKSPLSVNPCMSNQRHLYLQADDKLYVNLEDNLTSQTKLSIIDSSSDAFQENGQEPLEYDSRTKYKEFVDDNECRKQWIVLQLPATYIATNWPLRFSAVDGSGQHVCAAGRAGLAHYSCAARRWKLFGNEAHERDFVVTAGVLWWRDYIVAGK
;
A
#
# COMPACT_ATOMS: atom_id res chain seq x y z
N MET A 1 -5.19 11.57 -2.52
CA MET A 1 -3.96 12.00 -1.80
C MET A 1 -3.97 11.39 -0.42
N TYR A 2 -2.83 10.90 0.03
CA TYR A 2 -2.66 10.15 1.29
C TYR A 2 -2.01 11.08 2.30
N PHE A 3 -2.49 11.07 3.53
CA PHE A 3 -1.95 11.88 4.62
C PHE A 3 -1.76 10.99 5.83
N PRO A 4 -0.55 10.90 6.40
CA PRO A 4 -0.33 10.11 7.60
C PRO A 4 -1.05 10.77 8.77
N ILE A 5 -1.59 9.98 9.68
CA ILE A 5 -2.29 10.48 10.85
C ILE A 5 -1.79 9.83 12.14
N GLY A 6 -1.53 10.67 13.13
CA GLY A 6 -0.99 10.25 14.41
C GLY A 6 0.46 9.76 14.32
N TRP A 7 0.96 9.26 15.45
CA TRP A 7 2.28 8.65 15.54
C TRP A 7 2.23 7.18 15.13
N PRO A 8 3.31 6.62 14.54
CA PRO A 8 3.39 5.19 14.27
C PRO A 8 3.17 4.37 15.55
N LYS A 9 2.24 3.42 15.49
CA LYS A 9 1.96 2.48 16.59
C LYS A 9 2.99 1.37 16.56
N VAL A 10 3.60 1.06 17.70
CA VAL A 10 4.50 -0.09 17.83
C VAL A 10 3.69 -1.30 18.25
N LEU A 11 3.70 -2.35 17.43
CA LEU A 11 3.05 -3.62 17.73
C LEU A 11 4.00 -4.47 18.59
N LYS A 12 3.43 -5.16 19.58
CA LYS A 12 4.20 -5.98 20.50
C LYS A 12 4.74 -7.22 19.78
N ASN A 13 6.05 -7.39 19.76
CA ASN A 13 6.66 -8.62 19.25
C ASN A 13 6.22 -9.81 20.09
N LEU A 14 5.78 -10.88 19.42
CA LEU A 14 5.54 -12.17 20.05
C LEU A 14 6.83 -13.00 19.92
N GLY A 15 7.58 -13.17 21.01
CA GLY A 15 8.82 -13.96 21.01
C GLY A 15 9.90 -13.32 21.88
N SER A 16 11.16 -13.72 21.62
CA SER A 16 12.32 -13.07 22.23
C SER A 16 12.52 -11.68 21.62
N ASP A 17 12.87 -10.69 22.44
CA ASP A 17 13.17 -9.32 22.00
C ASP A 17 14.37 -9.23 21.04
N THR A 18 15.13 -10.32 20.89
CA THR A 18 16.34 -10.43 20.06
C THR A 18 16.10 -11.01 18.67
N GLN A 19 14.84 -11.14 18.22
CA GLN A 19 14.53 -11.69 16.89
C GLN A 19 14.34 -10.61 15.84
N LEU A 20 15.05 -10.77 14.73
CA LEU A 20 14.87 -9.95 13.54
C LEU A 20 13.68 -10.48 12.71
N ILE A 21 12.75 -9.58 12.40
CA ILE A 21 11.68 -9.82 11.44
C ILE A 21 12.29 -9.62 10.05
N ARG A 22 12.29 -10.69 9.25
CA ARG A 22 12.84 -10.72 7.88
C ARG A 22 11.89 -10.14 6.86
N GLN A 23 10.62 -10.50 6.95
CA GLN A 23 9.62 -10.17 5.93
C GLN A 23 8.23 -10.06 6.55
N ILE A 24 7.44 -9.12 6.02
CA ILE A 24 5.99 -9.10 6.17
C ILE A 24 5.29 -9.25 4.82
N VAL A 25 4.25 -10.08 4.76
CA VAL A 25 3.44 -10.31 3.56
C VAL A 25 1.98 -10.50 3.93
N SER A 26 1.10 -9.80 3.23
CA SER A 26 -0.34 -9.93 3.38
C SER A 26 -0.92 -11.05 2.54
N ASN A 27 -2.03 -11.62 3.00
CA ASN A 27 -2.86 -12.44 2.13
C ASN A 27 -3.51 -11.59 1.03
N ARG A 28 -4.13 -12.23 0.03
CA ARG A 28 -4.70 -11.55 -1.13
C ARG A 28 -5.69 -10.42 -0.78
N ASP A 29 -6.51 -10.64 0.24
CA ASP A 29 -7.52 -9.66 0.70
C ASP A 29 -6.95 -8.58 1.64
N LYS A 30 -5.68 -8.73 2.05
CA LYS A 30 -4.96 -7.84 2.97
C LYS A 30 -5.59 -7.68 4.36
N VAL A 31 -6.44 -8.63 4.74
CA VAL A 31 -7.09 -8.75 6.06
C VAL A 31 -6.28 -9.58 7.05
N LEU A 32 -5.31 -10.34 6.53
CA LEU A 32 -4.29 -11.03 7.28
C LEU A 32 -2.91 -10.61 6.79
N PHE A 33 -1.94 -10.57 7.68
CA PHE A 33 -0.54 -10.53 7.30
C PHE A 33 0.33 -11.48 8.13
N ALA A 34 1.33 -12.04 7.49
CA ALA A 34 2.34 -12.89 8.11
C ALA A 34 3.58 -12.05 8.40
N ALA A 35 4.13 -12.18 9.60
CA ALA A 35 5.45 -11.70 9.97
C ALA A 35 6.37 -12.91 10.16
N LEU A 36 7.49 -12.92 9.43
CA LEU A 36 8.47 -13.99 9.43
C LEU A 36 9.73 -13.55 10.19
N THR A 37 10.14 -14.34 11.18
CA THR A 37 11.47 -14.24 11.81
C THR A 37 12.31 -15.46 11.44
N ASP A 38 13.57 -15.49 11.88
CA ASP A 38 14.50 -16.59 11.59
C ASP A 38 13.98 -17.97 12.03
N GLU A 39 13.16 -18.02 13.08
CA GLU A 39 12.62 -19.26 13.65
C GLU A 39 11.09 -19.34 13.74
N CYS A 40 10.39 -18.20 13.66
CA CYS A 40 8.96 -18.13 13.90
C CYS A 40 8.19 -17.54 12.71
N LEU A 41 6.94 -17.96 12.59
CA LEU A 41 5.91 -17.38 11.72
C LEU A 41 4.77 -16.89 12.61
N VAL A 42 4.40 -15.62 12.48
CA VAL A 42 3.27 -15.04 13.21
C VAL A 42 2.25 -14.53 12.20
N VAL A 43 0.99 -14.98 12.29
CA VAL A 43 -0.11 -14.47 11.47
C VAL A 43 -0.92 -13.49 12.30
N TRP A 44 -1.16 -12.32 11.75
CA TRP A 44 -1.88 -11.21 12.36
C TRP A 44 -3.19 -10.96 11.61
N PHE A 45 -4.24 -10.63 12.37
CA PHE A 45 -5.46 -10.02 11.86
C PHE A 45 -5.29 -8.51 11.82
N CYS A 46 -5.84 -7.84 10.80
CA CYS A 46 -5.55 -6.42 10.56
C CYS A 46 -6.42 -5.45 11.37
N LYS A 47 -7.69 -5.78 11.63
CA LYS A 47 -8.65 -4.93 12.34
C LYS A 47 -9.50 -5.81 13.28
N PRO A 48 -9.35 -5.75 14.62
CA PRO A 48 -8.25 -5.10 15.32
C PRO A 48 -6.91 -5.76 15.00
N THR A 49 -5.82 -5.00 15.08
CA THR A 49 -4.47 -5.50 14.77
C THR A 49 -3.96 -6.40 15.89
N VAL A 50 -4.20 -7.71 15.77
CA VAL A 50 -3.87 -8.70 16.81
C VAL A 50 -3.30 -9.98 16.21
N PRO A 51 -2.37 -10.65 16.91
CA PRO A 51 -1.82 -11.91 16.44
C PRO A 51 -2.81 -13.05 16.66
N ILE A 52 -3.03 -13.89 15.65
CA ILE A 52 -3.97 -15.02 15.71
C ILE A 52 -3.28 -16.38 15.61
N VAL A 53 -2.06 -16.43 15.07
CA VAL A 53 -1.21 -17.63 15.03
C VAL A 53 0.20 -17.27 15.46
N TYR A 54 0.78 -18.10 16.31
CA TYR A 54 2.21 -18.11 16.61
C TYR A 54 2.75 -19.51 16.36
N HIS A 55 3.58 -19.68 15.33
CA HIS A 55 4.18 -20.95 14.95
C HIS A 55 5.70 -20.86 15.05
N LYS A 56 6.29 -21.60 15.99
CA LYS A 56 7.75 -21.68 16.18
C LYS A 56 8.27 -23.02 15.68
N ARG A 57 9.30 -23.00 14.84
CA ARG A 57 9.96 -24.21 14.35
C ARG A 57 10.80 -24.87 15.46
N SER A 58 10.89 -26.20 15.43
CA SER A 58 11.73 -26.95 16.38
C SER A 58 13.23 -26.73 16.08
N ALA A 59 14.07 -26.88 17.11
CA ALA A 59 15.52 -26.76 16.96
C ALA A 59 16.08 -27.78 15.93
N GLU A 60 15.53 -28.99 15.90
CA GLU A 60 15.88 -30.02 14.91
C GLU A 60 15.52 -29.58 13.48
N SER A 61 14.35 -28.98 13.28
CA SER A 61 13.94 -28.42 11.98
C SER A 61 14.90 -27.32 11.54
N LEU A 62 15.29 -26.41 12.44
CA LEU A 62 16.22 -25.32 12.14
C LEU A 62 17.63 -25.83 11.81
N GLN A 63 18.12 -26.84 12.52
CA GLN A 63 19.42 -27.44 12.23
C GLN A 63 19.45 -28.14 10.88
N ARG A 64 18.36 -28.81 10.49
CA ARG A 64 18.28 -29.59 9.24
C ARG A 64 17.98 -28.73 8.01
N LEU A 65 17.06 -27.77 8.15
CA LEU A 65 16.54 -26.98 7.02
C LEU A 65 17.09 -25.55 6.99
N GLY A 66 17.77 -25.09 8.03
CA GLY A 66 18.20 -23.71 8.18
C GLY A 66 17.11 -22.76 8.67
N VAL A 67 17.48 -21.48 8.78
CA VAL A 67 16.60 -20.39 9.20
C VAL A 67 15.61 -20.00 8.11
N ASN A 68 14.51 -19.35 8.48
CA ASN A 68 13.54 -18.84 7.52
C ASN A 68 14.12 -17.62 6.76
N VAL A 69 13.86 -17.54 5.45
CA VAL A 69 14.36 -16.46 4.59
C VAL A 69 13.23 -15.64 4.01
N CYS A 70 12.26 -16.28 3.35
CA CYS A 70 11.14 -15.61 2.69
C CYS A 70 9.84 -16.39 2.90
N VAL A 71 8.71 -15.67 2.93
CA VAL A 71 7.36 -16.22 3.06
C VAL A 71 6.46 -15.73 1.91
N GLU A 72 5.58 -16.60 1.43
CA GLU A 72 4.56 -16.29 0.43
C GLU A 72 3.22 -16.98 0.77
N TRP A 73 2.11 -16.29 0.51
CA TRP A 73 0.76 -16.82 0.72
C TRP A 73 0.23 -17.48 -0.55
N LYS A 74 -0.45 -18.62 -0.41
CA LYS A 74 -1.30 -19.13 -1.48
C LYS A 74 -2.40 -18.12 -1.79
N PRO A 75 -2.75 -17.85 -3.07
CA PRO A 75 -3.71 -16.79 -3.41
C PRO A 75 -5.11 -16.90 -2.79
N ASP A 76 -5.53 -18.09 -2.38
CA ASP A 76 -6.80 -18.33 -1.67
C ASP A 76 -6.64 -18.39 -0.13
N SER A 77 -5.48 -18.00 0.38
CA SER A 77 -5.10 -17.98 1.80
C SER A 77 -5.07 -19.35 2.49
N SER A 78 -5.21 -20.47 1.76
CA SER A 78 -5.30 -21.81 2.37
C SER A 78 -3.96 -22.41 2.77
N MET A 79 -2.84 -21.84 2.32
CA MET A 79 -1.48 -22.33 2.59
C MET A 79 -0.49 -21.17 2.66
N ILE A 80 0.63 -21.41 3.34
CA ILE A 80 1.80 -20.53 3.41
C ILE A 80 3.04 -21.35 2.98
N CYS A 81 3.88 -20.76 2.15
CA CYS A 81 5.18 -21.32 1.78
C CYS A 81 6.30 -20.50 2.42
N ILE A 82 7.24 -21.17 3.09
CA ILE A 82 8.45 -20.57 3.63
C ILE A 82 9.66 -21.15 2.88
N SER A 83 10.56 -20.29 2.41
CA SER A 83 11.89 -20.70 1.94
C SER A 83 12.92 -20.57 3.07
N THR A 84 13.94 -21.43 3.04
CA THR A 84 14.97 -21.49 4.07
C THR A 84 16.39 -21.24 3.55
N SER A 85 17.32 -20.96 4.45
CA SER A 85 18.73 -20.69 4.11
C SER A 85 19.45 -21.88 3.46
N GLU A 86 19.03 -23.11 3.77
CA GLU A 86 19.55 -24.35 3.17
C GLU A 86 18.78 -24.76 1.90
N GLY A 87 18.02 -23.86 1.28
CA GLY A 87 17.35 -24.12 0.00
C GLY A 87 16.14 -25.06 0.07
N HIS A 88 15.43 -25.08 1.20
CA HIS A 88 14.20 -25.86 1.33
C HIS A 88 12.95 -24.98 1.21
N LEU A 89 11.86 -25.57 0.73
CA LEU A 89 10.50 -25.03 0.81
C LEU A 89 9.74 -25.80 1.89
N ILE A 90 9.11 -25.06 2.79
CA ILE A 90 8.24 -25.60 3.83
C ILE A 90 6.82 -25.10 3.54
N LEU A 91 5.93 -26.04 3.22
CA LEU A 91 4.52 -25.77 2.95
C LEU A 91 3.72 -26.04 4.22
N TYR A 92 2.93 -25.06 4.62
CA TYR A 92 2.01 -25.14 5.75
C TYR A 92 0.56 -24.97 5.26
N ASN A 93 -0.35 -25.80 5.77
CA ASN A 93 -1.78 -25.56 5.62
C ASN A 93 -2.25 -24.51 6.63
N VAL A 94 -3.20 -23.68 6.21
CA VAL A 94 -3.87 -22.68 7.04
C VAL A 94 -5.35 -23.03 7.07
N GLU A 95 -5.82 -23.50 8.23
CA GLU A 95 -7.18 -23.99 8.41
C GLU A 95 -7.94 -23.10 9.40
N ALA A 96 -9.13 -22.64 9.02
CA ALA A 96 -10.01 -21.91 9.92
C ALA A 96 -10.69 -22.87 10.90
N GLN A 97 -10.65 -22.55 12.20
CA GLN A 97 -11.35 -23.29 13.24
C GLN A 97 -12.71 -22.64 13.48
N ASN A 98 -13.75 -23.17 12.84
CA ASN A 98 -15.09 -22.56 12.85
C ASN A 98 -15.80 -22.62 14.23
N GLU A 99 -15.34 -23.47 15.15
CA GLU A 99 -15.99 -23.66 16.45
C GLU A 99 -15.53 -22.67 17.52
N GLN A 100 -14.40 -21.98 17.33
CA GLN A 100 -13.81 -21.10 18.34
C GLN A 100 -13.31 -19.80 17.71
N THR A 101 -13.60 -18.67 18.35
CA THR A 101 -12.96 -17.39 18.02
C THR A 101 -11.57 -17.34 18.63
N ALA A 102 -10.62 -16.69 17.97
CA ALA A 102 -9.24 -16.57 18.48
C ALA A 102 -9.18 -15.79 19.81
N TYR A 103 -10.12 -14.86 20.00
CA TYR A 103 -10.20 -14.01 21.18
C TYR A 103 -11.62 -14.03 21.73
N GLN A 104 -11.72 -14.18 23.04
CA GLN A 104 -12.97 -14.04 23.78
C GLN A 104 -12.91 -12.77 24.64
N GLN A 105 -13.93 -11.93 24.52
CA GLN A 105 -14.04 -10.76 25.37
C GLN A 105 -14.74 -11.13 26.67
N CYS A 106 -14.00 -11.08 27.78
CA CYS A 106 -14.53 -11.34 29.11
C CYS A 106 -14.78 -10.01 29.84
N ASP A 107 -16.00 -9.80 30.32
CA ASP A 107 -16.30 -8.67 31.20
C ASP A 107 -15.75 -8.89 32.61
N PRO A 108 -15.31 -7.83 33.29
CA PRO A 108 -14.91 -7.92 34.69
C PRO A 108 -16.10 -8.34 35.57
N PRO A 109 -15.83 -9.05 36.69
CA PRO A 109 -16.89 -9.48 37.59
C PRO A 109 -17.64 -8.30 38.23
N THR A 110 -17.00 -7.14 38.36
CA THR A 110 -17.57 -5.90 38.88
C THR A 110 -18.63 -5.32 37.94
N ALA A 111 -19.89 -5.27 38.39
CA ALA A 111 -21.04 -4.86 37.58
C ALA A 111 -20.87 -3.45 36.94
N SER A 112 -20.29 -2.49 37.66
CA SER A 112 -20.08 -1.12 37.16
C SER A 112 -19.01 -1.00 36.06
N LEU A 113 -18.23 -2.06 35.83
CA LEU A 113 -17.18 -2.11 34.80
C LEU A 113 -17.57 -3.03 33.64
N ARG A 114 -18.79 -3.58 33.64
CA ARG A 114 -19.29 -4.42 32.55
C ARG A 114 -19.74 -3.56 31.39
N ARG A 115 -19.65 -4.13 30.20
CA ARG A 115 -20.19 -3.52 28.99
C ARG A 115 -21.71 -3.72 28.95
N ASP A 116 -22.44 -2.65 29.26
CA ASP A 116 -23.92 -2.68 29.20
C ASP A 116 -24.47 -2.20 27.85
N SER A 117 -23.65 -1.52 27.05
CA SER A 117 -24.06 -0.96 25.75
C SER A 117 -23.61 -1.85 24.58
N ALA A 118 -24.51 -2.10 23.63
CA ALA A 118 -24.25 -2.88 22.42
C ALA A 118 -23.07 -2.32 21.57
N GLU A 119 -22.79 -1.03 21.67
CA GLU A 119 -21.66 -0.37 20.99
C GLU A 119 -20.28 -0.70 21.56
N LEU A 120 -20.23 -1.22 22.79
CA LEU A 120 -18.98 -1.61 23.47
C LEU A 120 -18.58 -3.06 23.16
N PHE A 121 -19.45 -3.83 22.51
CA PHE A 121 -19.14 -5.18 22.07
C PHE A 121 -18.47 -5.13 20.70
N VAL A 122 -17.31 -5.78 20.59
CA VAL A 122 -16.69 -5.99 19.27
C VAL A 122 -17.48 -7.11 18.60
N LYS A 123 -18.39 -6.74 17.68
CA LYS A 123 -19.14 -7.70 16.86
C LYS A 123 -18.24 -8.42 15.84
N GLU A 124 -17.05 -7.89 15.58
CA GLU A 124 -16.11 -8.46 14.61
C GLU A 124 -15.59 -9.81 15.09
N VAL A 125 -15.82 -10.85 14.30
CA VAL A 125 -15.42 -12.22 14.61
C VAL A 125 -13.97 -12.39 14.19
N ILE A 126 -13.07 -12.42 15.17
CA ILE A 126 -11.64 -12.68 14.91
C ILE A 126 -11.46 -14.18 14.67
N PRO A 127 -11.07 -14.60 13.44
CA PRO A 127 -11.00 -16.01 13.10
C PRO A 127 -9.87 -16.70 13.88
N SER A 128 -10.15 -17.90 14.40
CA SER A 128 -9.10 -18.81 14.85
C SER A 128 -8.54 -19.57 13.66
N LEU A 129 -7.21 -19.57 13.53
CA LEU A 129 -6.51 -20.28 12.47
C LEU A 129 -5.56 -21.31 13.08
N LYS A 130 -5.47 -22.47 12.43
CA LYS A 130 -4.48 -23.50 12.74
C LYS A 130 -3.52 -23.62 11.57
N VAL A 131 -2.22 -23.56 11.89
CA VAL A 131 -1.15 -23.79 10.92
C VAL A 131 -0.55 -25.17 11.16
N THR A 132 -0.54 -26.01 10.13
CA THR A 132 -0.02 -27.38 10.21
C THR A 132 0.98 -27.64 9.09
N LEU A 133 2.08 -28.35 9.40
CA LEU A 133 3.08 -28.72 8.41
C LEU A 133 2.44 -29.66 7.38
N PHE A 134 2.50 -29.27 6.11
CA PHE A 134 2.04 -30.11 5.01
C PHE A 134 3.19 -30.89 4.38
N LYS A 135 4.24 -30.19 3.94
CA LYS A 135 5.37 -30.84 3.22
C LYS A 135 6.64 -30.00 3.28
N GLU A 136 7.78 -30.69 3.30
CA GLU A 136 9.10 -30.10 3.17
C GLU A 136 9.74 -30.59 1.87
N ILE A 137 10.35 -29.69 1.11
CA ILE A 137 10.87 -29.97 -0.23
C ILE A 137 12.26 -29.35 -0.33
N LEU A 138 13.26 -30.16 -0.64
CA LEU A 138 14.59 -29.68 -0.99
C LEU A 138 14.62 -29.23 -2.46
N VAL A 139 15.02 -27.98 -2.69
CA VAL A 139 15.24 -27.44 -4.03
C VAL A 139 16.69 -27.70 -4.42
N TRP A 140 16.92 -28.68 -5.29
CA TRP A 140 18.25 -29.12 -5.72
C TRP A 140 18.90 -28.17 -6.73
N ASP A 141 18.82 -26.86 -6.51
CA ASP A 141 19.18 -25.88 -7.53
C ASP A 141 19.81 -24.60 -6.94
N GLY A 142 20.63 -24.77 -5.90
CA GLY A 142 21.28 -23.64 -5.24
C GLY A 142 20.37 -22.94 -4.24
N GLN A 143 20.78 -21.75 -3.79
CA GLN A 143 20.00 -20.97 -2.84
C GLN A 143 18.78 -20.32 -3.51
N ILE A 144 17.67 -20.28 -2.78
CA ILE A 144 16.43 -19.62 -3.19
C ILE A 144 16.60 -18.12 -2.95
N THR A 145 16.45 -17.32 -3.99
CA THR A 145 16.58 -15.85 -3.91
C THR A 145 15.24 -15.18 -3.67
N ARG A 146 14.19 -15.64 -4.37
CA ARG A 146 12.86 -15.06 -4.29
C ARG A 146 11.77 -16.07 -4.66
N MET A 147 10.58 -15.87 -4.11
CA MET A 147 9.38 -16.62 -4.48
C MET A 147 8.29 -15.66 -4.92
N CYS A 148 7.46 -16.08 -5.87
CA CYS A 148 6.23 -15.35 -6.21
C CYS A 148 5.12 -16.29 -6.67
N CYS A 149 3.88 -16.00 -6.30
CA CYS A 149 2.73 -16.77 -6.77
C CYS A 149 2.42 -16.44 -8.24
N ILE A 150 2.29 -17.47 -9.08
CA ILE A 150 1.95 -17.31 -10.50
C ILE A 150 0.48 -17.66 -10.78
N SER A 151 -0.08 -18.62 -10.03
CA SER A 151 -1.47 -19.04 -10.18
C SER A 151 -2.02 -19.53 -8.84
N GLY A 152 -3.31 -19.87 -8.80
CA GLY A 152 -3.92 -20.48 -7.61
C GLY A 152 -3.33 -21.85 -7.24
N THR A 153 -2.59 -22.48 -8.15
CA THR A 153 -2.06 -23.85 -7.98
C THR A 153 -0.53 -23.92 -8.01
N GLU A 154 0.15 -22.88 -8.48
CA GLU A 154 1.61 -22.87 -8.67
C GLU A 154 2.26 -21.66 -7.99
N ILE A 155 3.47 -21.90 -7.48
CA ILE A 155 4.42 -20.92 -6.97
C ILE A 155 5.71 -21.02 -7.80
N LEU A 156 6.27 -19.87 -8.12
CA LEU A 156 7.54 -19.74 -8.82
C LEU A 156 8.66 -19.51 -7.81
N VAL A 157 9.78 -20.20 -7.97
CA VAL A 157 10.93 -20.15 -7.07
C VAL A 157 12.17 -19.80 -7.90
N CYS A 158 12.75 -18.63 -7.63
CA CYS A 158 13.97 -18.17 -8.28
C CYS A 158 15.20 -18.67 -7.50
N THR A 159 16.24 -19.07 -8.23
CA THR A 159 17.46 -19.61 -7.63
C THR A 159 18.71 -18.85 -8.09
N THR A 160 19.77 -18.98 -7.29
CA THR A 160 21.11 -18.47 -7.62
C THR A 160 21.74 -19.09 -8.87
N ARG A 161 21.17 -20.20 -9.40
CA ARG A 161 21.61 -20.82 -10.67
C ARG A 161 20.88 -20.29 -11.90
N ALA A 162 20.21 -19.15 -11.79
CA ALA A 162 19.48 -18.52 -12.90
C ALA A 162 18.25 -19.29 -13.40
N HIS A 163 17.73 -20.25 -12.61
CA HIS A 163 16.49 -20.94 -12.94
C HIS A 163 15.30 -20.36 -12.17
N LEU A 164 14.14 -20.35 -12.83
CA LEU A 164 12.84 -20.01 -12.26
C LEU A 164 12.01 -21.30 -12.26
N LEU A 165 12.05 -21.99 -11.13
CA LEU A 165 11.45 -23.30 -10.95
C LEU A 165 9.96 -23.19 -10.60
N ARG A 166 9.14 -24.07 -11.17
CA ARG A 166 7.72 -24.15 -10.83
C ARG A 166 7.40 -25.28 -9.89
N TYR A 167 6.87 -24.92 -8.75
CA TYR A 167 6.31 -25.85 -7.79
C TYR A 167 4.80 -25.66 -7.70
N ARG A 168 4.08 -26.76 -7.52
CA ARG A 168 2.68 -26.73 -7.15
C ARG A 168 2.56 -26.64 -5.63
N TRP A 169 1.43 -26.13 -5.16
CA TRP A 169 1.12 -26.11 -3.73
C TRP A 169 0.93 -27.50 -3.11
N ASP A 170 0.79 -28.57 -3.93
CA ASP A 170 0.89 -29.97 -3.48
C ASP A 170 2.34 -30.46 -3.27
N GLY A 171 3.31 -29.60 -3.60
CA GLY A 171 4.73 -29.85 -3.49
C GLY A 171 5.34 -30.72 -4.58
N THR A 172 4.67 -30.87 -5.72
CA THR A 172 5.26 -31.45 -6.94
C THR A 172 5.88 -30.35 -7.81
N GLN A 173 6.91 -30.68 -8.57
CA GLN A 173 7.57 -29.73 -9.48
C GLN A 173 7.00 -29.89 -10.89
N ASN A 174 6.61 -28.77 -11.51
CA ASN A 174 6.21 -28.74 -12.91
C ASN A 174 7.43 -28.43 -13.78
N ARG A 175 8.17 -29.48 -14.15
CA ARG A 175 9.46 -29.36 -14.85
C ARG A 175 9.35 -28.76 -16.26
N ASP A 176 8.24 -29.04 -16.94
CA ASP A 176 8.02 -28.60 -18.33
C ASP A 176 7.90 -27.07 -18.47
N TYR A 177 7.59 -26.37 -17.36
CA TYR A 177 7.40 -24.93 -17.32
C TYR A 177 8.43 -24.21 -16.44
N CYS A 178 9.53 -24.88 -16.08
CA CYS A 178 10.67 -24.23 -15.46
C CYS A 178 11.39 -23.37 -16.51
N LEU A 179 11.78 -22.16 -16.14
CA LEU A 179 12.49 -21.25 -17.03
C LEU A 179 13.97 -21.22 -16.68
N ASP A 180 14.81 -21.15 -17.71
CA ASP A 180 16.25 -20.94 -17.61
C ASP A 180 16.54 -19.55 -18.17
N LEU A 181 16.99 -18.63 -17.31
CA LEU A 181 17.22 -17.24 -17.68
C LEU A 181 18.26 -17.11 -18.81
N GLY A 182 19.25 -18.02 -18.88
CA GLY A 182 20.26 -18.05 -19.93
C GLY A 182 19.73 -18.53 -21.29
N ARG A 183 18.49 -19.04 -21.35
CA ARG A 183 17.84 -19.45 -22.60
C ARG A 183 16.77 -18.47 -23.07
N ILE A 184 16.29 -17.61 -22.17
CA ILE A 184 15.28 -16.60 -22.53
C ILE A 184 15.95 -15.57 -23.43
N PRO A 185 15.42 -15.32 -24.64
CA PRO A 185 15.92 -14.26 -25.49
C PRO A 185 15.50 -12.90 -24.92
N PHE A 186 16.46 -11.99 -24.76
CA PHE A 186 16.21 -10.62 -24.32
C PHE A 186 16.36 -9.61 -25.46
N SER A 187 15.47 -8.65 -25.51
CA SER A 187 15.49 -7.55 -26.47
C SER A 187 15.04 -6.23 -25.84
N ILE A 188 15.10 -5.16 -26.62
CA ILE A 188 14.61 -3.84 -26.21
C ILE A 188 13.08 -3.75 -26.27
N ASN A 189 12.48 -4.44 -27.24
CA ASN A 189 11.03 -4.52 -27.45
C ASN A 189 10.68 -5.80 -28.22
N GLN A 190 9.38 -6.11 -28.34
CA GLN A 190 8.91 -7.36 -28.95
C GLN A 190 9.05 -7.37 -30.48
N GLN A 191 9.28 -6.22 -31.12
CA GLN A 191 9.44 -6.10 -32.57
C GLN A 191 10.89 -6.32 -33.02
N VAL A 192 11.87 -6.22 -32.12
CA VAL A 192 13.29 -6.41 -32.48
C VAL A 192 13.56 -7.87 -32.82
N SER A 193 14.04 -8.11 -34.04
CA SER A 193 14.39 -9.46 -34.53
C SER A 193 15.67 -10.04 -33.93
N LYS A 194 16.55 -9.20 -33.37
CA LYS A 194 17.74 -9.59 -32.61
C LYS A 194 17.41 -9.60 -31.11
N ALA A 195 16.96 -10.75 -30.62
CA ALA A 195 16.88 -11.01 -29.19
C ALA A 195 18.03 -11.95 -28.81
N GLU A 196 18.79 -11.58 -27.79
CA GLU A 196 20.00 -12.29 -27.36
C GLU A 196 19.83 -12.79 -25.92
N PRO A 197 20.20 -14.04 -25.63
CA PRO A 197 20.20 -14.54 -24.26
C PRO A 197 21.25 -13.84 -23.40
N ILE A 198 21.07 -13.92 -22.08
CA ILE A 198 22.09 -13.48 -21.13
C ILE A 198 23.29 -14.42 -21.22
N LEU A 199 24.45 -13.87 -21.57
CA LEU A 199 25.70 -14.63 -21.73
C LEU A 199 26.56 -14.59 -20.47
N GLU A 200 26.30 -13.65 -19.56
CA GLU A 200 27.08 -13.50 -18.34
C GLU A 200 26.82 -14.63 -17.35
N ASP A 201 27.87 -15.38 -17.02
CA ASP A 201 27.83 -16.44 -16.03
C ASP A 201 27.40 -15.91 -14.65
N ASN A 202 26.63 -16.72 -13.91
CA ASN A 202 26.17 -16.42 -12.55
C ASN A 202 25.18 -15.23 -12.42
N THR A 203 24.56 -14.82 -13.53
CA THR A 203 23.47 -13.84 -13.52
C THR A 203 22.16 -14.50 -13.10
N HIS A 204 21.54 -14.03 -12.03
CA HIS A 204 20.29 -14.59 -11.50
C HIS A 204 19.33 -13.51 -11.00
N VAL A 205 18.06 -13.90 -10.83
CA VAL A 205 17.00 -13.00 -10.37
C VAL A 205 17.18 -12.71 -8.87
N ASN A 206 17.27 -11.42 -8.53
CA ASN A 206 17.37 -10.91 -7.17
C ASN A 206 15.98 -10.60 -6.57
N ASP A 207 15.11 -9.97 -7.36
CA ASP A 207 13.73 -9.67 -6.98
C ASP A 207 12.79 -9.87 -8.18
N ILE A 208 11.58 -10.35 -7.91
CA ILE A 208 10.56 -10.64 -8.92
C ILE A 208 9.18 -10.27 -8.39
N GLU A 209 8.34 -9.72 -9.26
CA GLU A 209 6.91 -9.57 -8.99
C GLU A 209 6.09 -9.94 -10.23
N TYR A 210 5.11 -10.81 -10.02
CA TYR A 210 4.18 -11.24 -11.05
C TYR A 210 2.89 -10.43 -10.99
N SER A 211 2.36 -10.06 -12.15
CA SER A 211 0.97 -9.63 -12.26
C SER A 211 0.28 -10.26 -13.48
N PRO A 212 -0.83 -11.00 -13.28
CA PRO A 212 -1.58 -11.58 -14.39
C PRO A 212 -2.23 -10.51 -15.28
N LEU A 213 -2.53 -9.34 -14.73
CA LEU A 213 -3.18 -8.23 -15.44
C LEU A 213 -2.20 -7.41 -16.29
N VAL A 214 -0.90 -7.51 -15.98
CA VAL A 214 0.17 -6.93 -16.81
C VAL A 214 0.69 -7.97 -17.82
N CYS A 215 0.33 -9.24 -17.67
CA CYS A 215 0.75 -10.38 -18.50
C CYS A 215 2.26 -10.69 -18.43
N GLY A 216 2.87 -10.51 -17.26
CA GLY A 216 4.30 -10.76 -17.10
C GLY A 216 4.86 -10.57 -15.69
N PHE A 217 6.18 -10.65 -15.62
CA PHE A 217 6.97 -10.47 -14.41
C PHE A 217 7.89 -9.25 -14.54
N GLY A 218 7.88 -8.37 -13.55
CA GLY A 218 9.00 -7.46 -13.36
C GLY A 218 10.14 -8.21 -12.66
N ILE A 219 11.36 -8.11 -13.15
CA ILE A 219 12.55 -8.74 -12.54
C ILE A 219 13.69 -7.74 -12.38
N THR A 220 14.49 -7.96 -11.33
CA THR A 220 15.83 -7.38 -11.17
C THR A 220 16.86 -8.50 -11.11
N LEU A 221 18.05 -8.25 -11.63
CA LEU A 221 19.16 -9.19 -11.65
C LEU A 221 20.23 -8.78 -10.64
N ASN A 222 21.03 -9.74 -10.18
CA ASN A 222 22.12 -9.50 -9.23
C ASN A 222 23.24 -8.58 -9.79
N ASP A 223 23.36 -8.46 -11.11
CA ASP A 223 24.30 -7.57 -11.78
C ASP A 223 23.81 -6.11 -11.88
N GLY A 224 22.59 -5.82 -11.42
CA GLY A 224 21.99 -4.49 -11.44
C GLY A 224 21.10 -4.19 -12.66
N ARG A 225 21.01 -5.10 -13.64
CA ARG A 225 20.04 -4.94 -14.74
C ARG A 225 18.61 -5.22 -14.26
N ALA A 226 17.63 -4.67 -14.98
CA ALA A 226 16.22 -4.95 -14.77
C ALA A 226 15.49 -5.23 -16.09
N ALA A 227 14.47 -6.07 -16.04
CA ALA A 227 13.73 -6.48 -17.22
C ALA A 227 12.27 -6.83 -16.90
N TYR A 228 11.48 -6.96 -17.96
CA TYR A 228 10.11 -7.45 -17.94
C TYR A 228 10.03 -8.76 -18.72
N LEU A 229 9.69 -9.87 -18.05
CA LEU A 229 9.47 -11.16 -18.69
C LEU A 229 8.01 -11.28 -19.10
N THR A 230 7.76 -11.55 -20.38
CA THR A 230 6.40 -11.69 -20.92
C THR A 230 6.29 -12.93 -21.79
N ALA A 231 5.06 -13.40 -21.99
CA ALA A 231 4.76 -14.49 -22.89
C ALA A 231 3.38 -14.27 -23.52
N PRO A 232 3.09 -14.86 -24.70
CA PRO A 232 1.78 -14.80 -25.33
C PRO A 232 0.64 -15.40 -24.49
N ASN A 233 0.98 -16.21 -23.49
CA ASN A 233 0.02 -16.85 -22.60
C ASN A 233 0.50 -16.76 -21.14
N LEU A 234 -0.46 -16.80 -20.20
CA LEU A 234 -0.18 -16.79 -18.77
C LEU A 234 0.39 -18.12 -18.24
N LYS A 235 0.58 -19.12 -19.11
CA LYS A 235 1.29 -20.35 -18.75
C LYS A 235 2.81 -20.16 -18.81
N PHE A 236 3.32 -19.14 -19.50
CA PHE A 236 4.75 -18.90 -19.76
C PHE A 236 5.48 -20.20 -20.14
N ASP A 237 5.16 -20.72 -21.32
CA ASP A 237 5.91 -21.82 -21.94
C ASP A 237 7.37 -21.39 -22.16
N PRO A 238 8.38 -22.18 -21.73
CA PRO A 238 9.79 -21.78 -21.82
C PRO A 238 10.24 -21.37 -23.22
N ASN A 239 9.61 -21.88 -24.28
CA ASN A 239 9.96 -21.55 -25.67
C ASN A 239 9.31 -20.26 -26.18
N ALA A 240 8.36 -19.71 -25.43
CA ALA A 240 7.59 -18.52 -25.80
C ALA A 240 7.85 -17.32 -24.88
N VAL A 241 8.62 -17.49 -23.81
CA VAL A 241 9.00 -16.39 -22.92
C VAL A 241 10.02 -15.49 -23.62
N GLN A 242 9.81 -14.18 -23.50
CA GLN A 242 10.74 -13.15 -23.95
C GLN A 242 11.05 -12.21 -22.80
N GLY A 243 12.29 -11.75 -22.73
CA GLY A 243 12.73 -10.71 -21.81
C GLY A 243 12.82 -9.35 -22.50
N ILE A 244 12.28 -8.32 -21.88
CA ILE A 244 12.34 -6.94 -22.37
C ILE A 244 13.17 -6.12 -21.40
N TRP A 245 14.29 -5.58 -21.85
CA TRP A 245 15.20 -4.80 -21.01
C TRP A 245 14.60 -3.45 -20.63
N ALA A 246 14.74 -3.08 -19.34
CA ALA A 246 14.57 -1.69 -18.91
C ALA A 246 15.83 -0.91 -19.29
N GLN A 247 15.76 -0.10 -20.35
CA GLN A 247 16.94 0.61 -20.86
C GLN A 247 17.50 1.61 -19.85
N GLY A 248 18.82 1.71 -19.77
CA GLY A 248 19.51 2.67 -18.91
C GLY A 248 19.52 2.31 -17.43
N ILE A 249 19.15 1.07 -17.08
CA ILE A 249 19.17 0.55 -15.71
C ILE A 249 20.28 -0.50 -15.55
N ASP A 250 21.30 -0.14 -14.78
CA ASP A 250 22.46 -0.97 -14.41
C ASP A 250 22.69 -1.06 -12.89
N ASP A 251 21.81 -0.45 -12.11
CA ASP A 251 21.91 -0.35 -10.66
C ASP A 251 20.58 -0.67 -9.94
N ALA A 252 19.74 -1.54 -10.51
CA ALA A 252 18.48 -1.97 -9.93
C ALA A 252 18.66 -2.74 -8.60
N THR A 253 17.73 -2.53 -7.68
CA THR A 253 17.71 -3.18 -6.35
C THR A 253 16.43 -3.98 -6.09
N CYS A 254 15.28 -3.45 -6.49
CA CYS A 254 13.98 -4.08 -6.31
C CYS A 254 12.99 -3.63 -7.39
N VAL A 255 11.94 -4.42 -7.62
CA VAL A 255 10.94 -4.16 -8.66
C VAL A 255 9.54 -4.33 -8.12
N ARG A 256 8.62 -3.43 -8.46
CA ARG A 256 7.20 -3.56 -8.12
C ARG A 256 6.25 -3.24 -9.25
N VAL A 257 5.19 -4.04 -9.38
CA VAL A 257 4.23 -3.92 -10.49
C VAL A 257 2.92 -3.27 -10.04
N ASN A 258 2.52 -2.20 -10.72
CA ASN A 258 1.21 -1.59 -10.57
C ASN A 258 0.29 -2.05 -11.69
N HIS A 259 -0.51 -3.08 -11.40
CA HIS A 259 -1.37 -3.68 -12.40
C HIS A 259 -2.52 -2.78 -12.87
N LYS A 260 -2.97 -1.84 -12.03
CA LYS A 260 -4.08 -0.95 -12.36
C LYS A 260 -3.74 0.03 -13.48
N PHE A 261 -2.49 0.49 -13.49
CA PHE A 261 -1.99 1.45 -14.47
C PHE A 261 -0.91 0.84 -15.38
N ARG A 262 -0.71 -0.48 -15.33
CA ARG A 262 0.29 -1.23 -16.10
C ARG A 262 1.70 -0.62 -15.98
N LEU A 263 2.10 -0.24 -14.76
CA LEU A 263 3.41 0.34 -14.46
C LEU A 263 4.34 -0.68 -13.83
N ILE A 264 5.64 -0.54 -14.09
CA ILE A 264 6.70 -1.30 -13.44
C ILE A 264 7.65 -0.28 -12.80
N ALA A 265 7.67 -0.22 -11.48
CA ALA A 265 8.59 0.62 -10.72
C ALA A 265 9.86 -0.17 -10.38
N ILE A 266 11.02 0.42 -10.63
CA ILE A 266 12.34 -0.14 -10.36
C ILE A 266 13.07 0.79 -9.40
N GLY A 267 13.42 0.27 -8.23
CA GLY A 267 14.26 0.96 -7.25
C GLY A 267 15.73 0.80 -7.63
N ARG A 268 16.52 1.86 -7.43
CA ARG A 268 17.91 1.94 -7.88
C ARG A 268 18.89 2.19 -6.72
N LYS A 269 20.17 1.89 -6.92
CA LYS A 269 21.24 2.15 -5.94
C LYS A 269 21.50 3.65 -5.77
N ASN A 270 21.21 4.45 -6.80
CA ASN A 270 21.31 5.91 -6.78
C ASN A 270 20.16 6.64 -6.02
N SER A 271 19.39 5.93 -5.19
CA SER A 271 18.23 6.43 -4.44
C SER A 271 16.97 6.77 -5.24
N GLN A 272 16.98 6.65 -6.56
CA GLN A 272 15.85 6.98 -7.42
C GLN A 272 14.93 5.77 -7.65
N ILE A 273 13.70 6.04 -8.06
CA ILE A 273 12.74 5.03 -8.52
C ILE A 273 12.31 5.40 -9.93
N ASP A 274 12.70 4.57 -10.90
CA ASP A 274 12.27 4.73 -12.28
C ASP A 274 11.01 3.92 -12.53
N VAL A 275 9.99 4.55 -13.11
CA VAL A 275 8.71 3.92 -13.39
C VAL A 275 8.54 3.79 -14.89
N PHE A 276 8.36 2.56 -15.36
CA PHE A 276 8.19 2.22 -16.76
C PHE A 276 6.72 1.88 -17.08
N THR A 277 6.27 2.27 -18.26
CA THR A 277 5.05 1.79 -18.90
C THR A 277 5.40 0.77 -19.97
N ILE A 278 4.49 -0.17 -20.23
CA ILE A 278 4.62 -1.09 -21.36
C ILE A 278 3.96 -0.44 -22.57
N ASP A 279 4.76 -0.13 -23.59
CA ASP A 279 4.25 0.39 -24.85
C ASP A 279 3.36 -0.65 -25.54
N GLU A 280 2.17 -0.24 -25.97
CA GLU A 280 1.20 -1.11 -26.64
C GLU A 280 1.60 -1.41 -28.09
N ALA A 281 2.35 -0.51 -28.74
CA ALA A 281 2.75 -0.69 -30.13
C ALA A 281 3.93 -1.66 -30.26
N THR A 282 4.99 -1.45 -29.48
CA THR A 282 6.23 -2.23 -29.58
C THR A 282 6.35 -3.32 -28.52
N GLY A 283 5.55 -3.27 -27.46
CA GLY A 283 5.72 -4.12 -26.28
C GLY A 283 6.98 -3.82 -25.47
N GLY A 284 7.69 -2.72 -25.77
CA GLY A 284 8.89 -2.29 -25.05
C GLY A 284 8.58 -1.62 -23.72
N LEU A 285 9.61 -1.46 -22.88
CA LEU A 285 9.52 -0.66 -21.66
C LEU A 285 9.91 0.79 -21.97
N GLU A 286 8.99 1.72 -21.71
CA GLU A 286 9.22 3.16 -21.85
C GLU A 286 9.23 3.83 -20.48
N LEU A 287 10.21 4.70 -20.24
CA LEU A 287 10.29 5.45 -18.99
C LEU A 287 9.12 6.46 -18.92
N SER A 288 8.24 6.29 -17.96
CA SER A 288 7.11 7.19 -17.71
C SER A 288 7.55 8.40 -16.89
N HIS A 289 8.16 8.16 -15.73
CA HIS A 289 8.63 9.19 -14.82
C HIS A 289 9.61 8.61 -13.81
N THR A 290 10.39 9.50 -13.18
CA THR A 290 11.33 9.15 -12.11
C THR A 290 10.89 9.82 -10.81
N MET A 291 10.82 9.05 -9.73
CA MET A 291 10.62 9.58 -8.38
C MET A 291 11.98 9.83 -7.73
N VAL A 292 12.24 11.10 -7.40
CA VAL A 292 13.51 11.55 -6.81
C VAL A 292 13.21 12.44 -5.62
N LEU A 293 13.82 12.16 -4.47
CA LEU A 293 13.81 13.07 -3.33
C LEU A 293 14.63 14.32 -3.68
N SER A 294 14.00 15.49 -3.71
CA SER A 294 14.72 16.73 -3.97
C SER A 294 15.53 17.16 -2.75
N SER A 295 16.51 18.04 -2.95
CA SER A 295 17.27 18.63 -1.84
C SER A 295 16.40 19.43 -0.85
N LYS A 296 15.18 19.82 -1.25
CA LYS A 296 14.19 20.44 -0.35
C LYS A 296 13.53 19.42 0.56
N ASP A 297 13.34 18.20 0.08
CA ASP A 297 12.70 17.12 0.83
C ASP A 297 13.71 16.43 1.75
N PHE A 298 14.92 16.20 1.26
CA PHE A 298 16.04 15.68 2.03
C PHE A 298 17.37 16.10 1.37
N PRO A 299 18.24 16.87 2.07
CA PRO A 299 19.50 17.35 1.48
C PRO A 299 20.61 16.29 1.41
N GLY A 300 20.38 15.07 1.94
CA GLY A 300 21.36 13.99 1.98
C GLY A 300 21.10 12.87 0.97
N ASP A 301 21.92 11.82 1.04
CA ASP A 301 21.80 10.61 0.24
C ASP A 301 21.22 9.48 1.11
N PRO A 302 19.94 9.09 0.91
CA PRO A 302 19.29 8.05 1.71
C PRO A 302 19.78 6.63 1.38
N GLY A 303 20.63 6.48 0.36
CA GLY A 303 21.19 5.21 -0.09
C GLY A 303 20.33 4.47 -1.11
N PRO A 304 20.67 3.21 -1.41
CA PRO A 304 19.88 2.38 -2.32
C PRO A 304 18.42 2.24 -1.89
N VAL A 305 17.50 2.19 -2.85
CA VAL A 305 16.09 1.86 -2.56
C VAL A 305 16.04 0.42 -2.04
N LYS A 306 15.53 0.22 -0.82
CA LYS A 306 15.51 -1.08 -0.14
C LYS A 306 14.24 -1.87 -0.40
N CYS A 307 13.10 -1.20 -0.27
CA CYS A 307 11.80 -1.84 -0.39
C CYS A 307 10.80 -0.86 -0.99
N MET A 308 9.88 -1.38 -1.80
CA MET A 308 8.75 -0.63 -2.33
C MET A 308 7.48 -1.47 -2.20
N ARG A 309 6.32 -0.84 -2.01
CA ARG A 309 5.01 -1.49 -2.12
C ARG A 309 3.95 -0.54 -2.66
N TRP A 310 3.30 -0.96 -3.74
CA TRP A 310 2.08 -0.33 -4.22
C TRP A 310 0.94 -0.56 -3.22
N SER A 311 0.15 0.48 -3.01
CA SER A 311 -1.09 0.38 -2.25
C SER A 311 -2.08 -0.54 -2.97
N GLY A 312 -3.01 -1.16 -2.25
CA GLY A 312 -3.93 -2.15 -2.83
C GLY A 312 -4.76 -1.61 -4.01
N GLU A 313 -5.09 -0.32 -3.99
CA GLU A 313 -5.79 0.35 -5.09
C GLU A 313 -4.89 0.93 -6.18
N GLY A 314 -3.57 0.74 -6.10
CA GLY A 314 -2.56 1.19 -7.06
C GLY A 314 -2.39 2.71 -7.14
N ARG A 315 -2.91 3.48 -6.18
CA ARG A 315 -2.94 4.96 -6.20
C ARG A 315 -1.75 5.62 -5.49
N ALA A 316 -1.00 4.85 -4.71
CA ALA A 316 0.21 5.29 -4.04
C ALA A 316 1.25 4.17 -3.97
N VAL A 317 2.53 4.54 -3.86
CA VAL A 317 3.64 3.62 -3.56
C VAL A 317 4.37 4.11 -2.32
N ALA A 318 4.59 3.20 -1.37
CA ALA A 318 5.54 3.44 -0.28
C ALA A 318 6.91 2.92 -0.68
N ALA A 319 7.96 3.66 -0.32
CA ALA A 319 9.35 3.28 -0.56
C ALA A 319 10.21 3.55 0.68
N SER A 320 11.21 2.69 0.91
CA SER A 320 12.25 2.86 1.94
C SER A 320 13.64 2.71 1.35
N TRP A 321 14.64 3.24 2.05
CA TRP A 321 16.04 3.20 1.64
C TRP A 321 16.94 2.55 2.68
N GLU A 322 18.12 2.07 2.25
CA GLU A 322 19.04 1.32 3.11
C GLU A 322 19.67 2.14 4.23
N ARG A 323 19.95 3.43 4.01
CA ARG A 323 20.39 4.33 5.10
C ARG A 323 19.23 4.89 5.90
N GLY A 324 18.00 4.44 5.64
CA GLY A 324 16.79 4.80 6.36
C GLY A 324 15.95 5.86 5.66
N GLY A 325 14.76 6.06 6.22
CA GLY A 325 13.72 6.90 5.64
C GLY A 325 12.66 6.08 4.90
N VAL A 326 11.45 6.62 4.95
CA VAL A 326 10.27 6.13 4.25
C VAL A 326 9.60 7.31 3.56
N SER A 327 9.14 7.08 2.34
CA SER A 327 8.34 8.02 1.58
C SER A 327 7.08 7.35 1.04
N VAL A 328 6.08 8.18 0.74
CA VAL A 328 4.89 7.75 -0.01
C VAL A 328 4.72 8.69 -1.18
N TRP A 329 4.53 8.14 -2.37
CA TRP A 329 4.34 8.86 -3.61
C TRP A 329 2.98 8.53 -4.21
N SER A 330 2.43 9.46 -4.99
CA SER A 330 1.32 9.15 -5.88
C SER A 330 1.80 8.21 -7.01
N THR A 331 0.87 7.55 -7.69
CA THR A 331 1.17 6.70 -8.85
C THR A 331 2.04 7.34 -9.91
N PHE A 332 1.93 8.66 -10.08
CA PHE A 332 2.60 9.41 -11.13
C PHE A 332 3.67 10.36 -10.58
N GLY A 333 4.28 10.01 -9.45
CA GLY A 333 5.53 10.61 -8.97
C GLY A 333 5.41 11.88 -8.13
N ALA A 334 4.21 12.25 -7.66
CA ALA A 334 4.08 13.34 -6.70
C ALA A 334 4.41 12.85 -5.29
N LEU A 335 5.38 13.48 -4.61
CA LEU A 335 5.72 13.16 -3.22
C LEU A 335 4.55 13.54 -2.30
N LEU A 336 4.05 12.58 -1.53
CA LEU A 336 2.94 12.78 -0.58
C LEU A 336 3.45 12.85 0.86
N VAL A 337 4.43 12.01 1.20
CA VAL A 337 5.01 11.89 2.54
C VAL A 337 6.49 11.63 2.43
N CYS A 338 7.30 12.27 3.26
CA CYS A 338 8.71 11.95 3.46
C CYS A 338 9.03 12.02 4.95
N SER A 339 9.47 10.89 5.53
CA SER A 339 9.84 10.82 6.95
C SER A 339 11.23 11.34 7.26
N LEU A 340 12.09 11.52 6.25
CA LEU A 340 13.42 12.10 6.43
C LEU A 340 13.37 13.59 6.82
N ALA A 341 12.27 14.27 6.51
CA ALA A 341 12.01 15.65 6.89
C ALA A 341 11.24 15.76 8.22
N TRP A 342 10.96 14.66 8.92
CA TRP A 342 10.22 14.72 10.18
C TRP A 342 11.10 15.25 11.30
N ASP A 343 10.53 16.16 12.10
CA ASP A 343 11.12 16.59 13.35
C ASP A 343 10.96 15.47 14.38
N TYR A 344 12.06 14.79 14.70
CA TYR A 344 12.08 13.75 15.72
C TYR A 344 12.09 14.32 17.16
N GLY A 345 11.89 15.63 17.32
CA GLY A 345 11.78 16.32 18.58
C GLY A 345 13.13 16.75 19.18
N LEU A 346 13.07 17.65 20.15
CA LEU A 346 14.21 18.27 20.84
C LEU A 346 15.16 17.30 21.56
N SER A 347 14.75 16.04 21.76
CA SER A 347 15.52 15.02 22.49
C SER A 347 16.34 14.08 21.62
N GLN A 348 16.29 14.23 20.29
CA GLN A 348 17.06 13.39 19.39
C GLN A 348 18.18 14.21 18.76
N ASP A 349 19.41 13.84 19.14
CA ASP A 349 20.63 14.45 18.63
C ASP A 349 20.67 14.27 17.10
N LEU A 350 20.59 15.37 16.34
CA LEU A 350 20.71 15.38 14.88
C LEU A 350 22.01 14.71 14.39
N ALA A 351 23.01 14.61 15.28
CA ALA A 351 24.26 13.89 15.03
C ALA A 351 24.14 12.35 15.20
N ARG A 352 23.13 11.83 15.91
CA ARG A 352 22.94 10.39 16.22
C ARG A 352 21.87 9.69 15.38
N HIS A 353 21.84 9.96 14.08
CA HIS A 353 21.59 8.98 13.01
C HIS A 353 20.77 7.74 13.41
N ASN A 354 19.45 7.86 13.62
CA ASN A 354 18.58 6.70 13.42
C ASN A 354 17.37 7.09 12.56
N PRO A 355 17.62 7.44 11.27
CA PRO A 355 16.53 7.58 10.31
C PRO A 355 15.69 6.30 10.37
N LEU A 356 14.37 6.41 10.21
CA LEU A 356 13.47 5.25 10.28
C LEU A 356 13.91 4.16 9.26
N VAL A 357 14.69 3.17 9.71
CA VAL A 357 15.22 2.10 8.85
C VAL A 357 14.15 1.02 8.72
N VAL A 358 13.63 0.86 7.51
CA VAL A 358 12.59 -0.13 7.21
C VAL A 358 13.10 -1.19 6.27
N SER A 359 13.13 -2.44 6.75
CA SER A 359 13.59 -3.61 5.98
C SER A 359 12.48 -4.24 5.13
N SER A 360 11.23 -4.18 5.59
CA SER A 360 10.06 -4.76 4.92
C SER A 360 8.81 -3.93 5.22
N MET A 361 7.91 -3.81 4.26
CA MET A 361 6.65 -3.07 4.40
C MET A 361 5.52 -3.80 3.67
N GLU A 362 4.28 -3.58 4.11
CA GLU A 362 3.08 -4.10 3.47
C GLU A 362 1.86 -3.22 3.76
N TRP A 363 1.06 -2.94 2.73
CA TRP A 363 -0.19 -2.17 2.87
C TRP A 363 -1.35 -3.06 3.28
N ALA A 364 -2.18 -2.56 4.20
CA ALA A 364 -3.48 -3.11 4.56
C ALA A 364 -4.53 -3.00 3.45
N THR A 365 -5.69 -3.62 3.70
CA THR A 365 -6.88 -3.50 2.85
C THR A 365 -7.22 -2.03 2.59
N GLU A 366 -7.52 -1.70 1.33
CA GLU A 366 -7.79 -0.33 0.87
C GLU A 366 -6.71 0.70 1.30
N GLY A 367 -5.45 0.32 1.56
CA GLY A 367 -4.32 1.26 1.72
C GLY A 367 -4.46 2.32 2.83
N TYR A 368 -5.26 2.11 3.88
CA TYR A 368 -5.37 3.03 5.02
C TYR A 368 -4.31 2.82 6.09
N GLN A 369 -3.63 1.67 6.08
CA GLN A 369 -2.61 1.35 7.07
C GLN A 369 -1.41 0.75 6.35
N LEU A 370 -0.22 1.14 6.79
CA LEU A 370 1.05 0.60 6.32
C LEU A 370 1.78 -0.04 7.49
N TRP A 371 1.98 -1.34 7.43
CA TRP A 371 2.86 -2.04 8.37
C TRP A 371 4.29 -2.00 7.85
N MET A 372 5.22 -1.79 8.76
CA MET A 372 6.64 -1.69 8.47
C MET A 372 7.44 -2.42 9.54
N VAL A 373 8.52 -3.07 9.13
CA VAL A 373 9.52 -3.62 10.04
C VAL A 373 10.59 -2.56 10.25
N LYS A 374 10.57 -1.93 11.43
CA LYS A 374 11.60 -0.99 11.87
C LYS A 374 12.78 -1.76 12.46
N VAL A 375 13.98 -1.52 11.93
CA VAL A 375 15.24 -2.01 12.51
C VAL A 375 15.73 -0.95 13.49
N GLU A 376 15.93 -1.32 14.76
CA GLU A 376 16.40 -0.38 15.80
C GLU A 376 17.90 -0.51 16.08
N GLU A 377 18.36 -1.75 16.18
CA GLU A 377 19.75 -2.14 16.40
C GLU A 377 20.07 -3.35 15.51
N GLU A 378 21.35 -3.74 15.37
CA GLU A 378 21.75 -4.86 14.50
C GLU A 378 21.01 -6.18 14.81
N SER A 379 20.51 -6.35 16.04
CA SER A 379 19.80 -7.57 16.49
C SER A 379 18.35 -7.36 16.88
N LYS A 380 17.77 -6.16 16.71
CA LYS A 380 16.40 -5.87 17.17
C LYS A 380 15.57 -5.18 16.10
N SER A 381 14.38 -5.72 15.87
CA SER A 381 13.37 -5.14 14.98
C SER A 381 12.01 -5.09 15.65
N ASN A 382 11.22 -4.06 15.35
CA ASN A 382 9.85 -3.91 15.80
C ASN A 382 8.92 -3.79 14.60
N LEU A 383 7.73 -4.34 14.73
CA LEU A 383 6.66 -4.09 13.78
C LEU A 383 5.96 -2.78 14.15
N ILE A 384 5.89 -1.84 13.22
CA ILE A 384 5.20 -0.57 13.39
C ILE A 384 4.06 -0.43 12.38
N GLN A 385 3.02 0.31 12.75
CA GLN A 385 1.88 0.62 11.91
C GLN A 385 1.72 2.13 11.79
N MET A 386 1.62 2.62 10.56
CA MET A 386 1.27 4.01 10.26
C MET A 386 -0.12 4.04 9.63
N ASP A 387 -1.01 4.86 10.19
CA ASP A 387 -2.36 5.06 9.68
C ASP A 387 -2.39 6.25 8.70
N PHE A 388 -3.27 6.17 7.71
CA PHE A 388 -3.45 7.18 6.67
C PHE A 388 -4.92 7.58 6.56
N VAL A 389 -5.13 8.86 6.29
CA VAL A 389 -6.38 9.39 5.77
C VAL A 389 -6.20 9.79 4.32
N LYS A 390 -7.28 9.70 3.55
CA LYS A 390 -7.26 9.89 2.11
C LYS A 390 -8.16 11.04 1.71
N SER A 391 -7.74 11.77 0.70
CA SER A 391 -8.62 12.67 -0.03
C SER A 391 -9.76 11.86 -0.68
N PRO A 392 -10.99 12.37 -0.65
CA PRO A 392 -12.15 11.73 -1.27
C PRO A 392 -11.95 11.47 -2.76
N LEU A 393 -11.20 12.32 -3.47
CA LEU A 393 -10.82 12.15 -4.88
C LEU A 393 -10.02 10.85 -5.13
N SER A 394 -9.32 10.34 -4.12
CA SER A 394 -8.56 9.10 -4.22
C SER A 394 -9.32 7.86 -3.79
N VAL A 395 -10.59 7.96 -3.40
CA VAL A 395 -11.42 6.81 -3.00
C VAL A 395 -12.73 6.77 -3.78
N ASN A 396 -13.33 7.92 -4.07
CA ASN A 396 -14.63 8.03 -4.73
C ASN A 396 -14.48 8.57 -6.17
N PRO A 397 -14.76 7.77 -7.21
CA PRO A 397 -14.61 8.19 -8.61
C PRO A 397 -15.70 9.17 -9.09
N CYS A 398 -16.85 9.23 -8.40
CA CYS A 398 -18.03 9.94 -8.88
C CYS A 398 -18.34 11.15 -7.98
N MET A 399 -17.55 12.22 -8.05
CA MET A 399 -17.81 13.40 -7.19
C MET A 399 -18.42 14.56 -7.95
N SER A 400 -19.49 15.11 -7.38
CA SER A 400 -20.00 16.45 -7.70
C SER A 400 -19.02 17.52 -7.20
N ASN A 401 -19.09 18.72 -7.77
CA ASN A 401 -18.22 19.86 -7.42
C ASN A 401 -18.20 20.11 -5.90
N GLN A 402 -17.14 19.67 -5.20
CA GLN A 402 -17.07 19.73 -3.74
C GLN A 402 -16.62 21.11 -3.27
N ARG A 403 -17.47 21.79 -2.52
CA ARG A 403 -17.12 23.04 -1.81
C ARG A 403 -16.51 22.80 -0.43
N HIS A 404 -16.81 21.62 0.14
CA HIS A 404 -16.41 21.26 1.50
C HIS A 404 -15.16 20.38 1.50
N LEU A 405 -14.22 20.68 2.41
CA LEU A 405 -13.00 19.92 2.56
C LEU A 405 -13.23 18.77 3.56
N TYR A 406 -13.01 17.53 3.14
CA TYR A 406 -12.97 16.41 4.07
C TYR A 406 -11.94 15.36 3.68
N LEU A 407 -11.56 14.51 4.64
CA LEU A 407 -10.65 13.37 4.48
C LEU A 407 -11.32 12.11 5.01
N GLN A 408 -11.07 10.99 4.35
CA GLN A 408 -11.63 9.68 4.67
C GLN A 408 -10.56 8.78 5.30
N ALA A 409 -10.84 8.25 6.49
CA ALA A 409 -10.09 7.16 7.09
C ALA A 409 -10.80 5.81 6.83
N ASP A 410 -10.26 4.73 7.37
CA ASP A 410 -10.86 3.40 7.30
C ASP A 410 -12.16 3.27 8.12
N ASP A 411 -12.34 4.06 9.18
CA ASP A 411 -13.46 3.98 10.13
C ASP A 411 -14.13 5.31 10.50
N LYS A 412 -13.65 6.43 9.95
CA LYS A 412 -14.12 7.79 10.29
C LYS A 412 -13.89 8.78 9.16
N LEU A 413 -14.54 9.94 9.25
CA LEU A 413 -14.34 11.07 8.34
C LEU A 413 -13.85 12.29 9.13
N TYR A 414 -12.87 13.00 8.58
CA TYR A 414 -12.42 14.30 9.07
C TYR A 414 -13.05 15.35 8.18
N VAL A 415 -13.97 16.15 8.70
CA VAL A 415 -14.72 17.12 7.90
C VAL A 415 -14.44 18.54 8.34
N ASN A 416 -14.32 19.43 7.37
CA ASN A 416 -14.43 20.88 7.51
C ASN A 416 -15.53 21.34 6.55
N LEU A 417 -16.72 21.54 7.10
CA LEU A 417 -17.97 21.78 6.36
C LEU A 417 -18.31 23.27 6.28
N GLU A 418 -17.39 24.15 6.66
CA GLU A 418 -17.58 25.59 6.54
C GLU A 418 -17.19 26.05 5.13
N ASP A 419 -18.04 26.86 4.48
CA ASP A 419 -17.84 27.36 3.11
C ASP A 419 -16.83 28.54 3.06
N ASN A 420 -16.08 28.76 4.14
CA ASN A 420 -15.19 29.92 4.31
C ASN A 420 -13.87 29.78 3.54
N LEU A 421 -13.52 28.58 3.07
CA LEU A 421 -12.31 28.32 2.28
C LEU A 421 -12.37 28.91 0.87
N THR A 422 -13.56 29.22 0.35
CA THR A 422 -13.76 29.77 -1.00
C THR A 422 -14.24 31.23 -1.03
N SER A 423 -14.58 31.79 0.14
CA SER A 423 -15.00 33.19 0.25
C SER A 423 -13.80 34.13 0.12
N GLN A 424 -13.44 34.46 -1.13
CA GLN A 424 -12.53 35.56 -1.42
C GLN A 424 -13.16 36.89 -0.95
N THR A 425 -12.81 37.36 0.24
CA THR A 425 -13.22 38.69 0.73
C THR A 425 -12.49 39.76 -0.08
N LYS A 426 -13.14 40.26 -1.15
CA LYS A 426 -12.70 41.45 -1.88
C LYS A 426 -12.85 42.69 -1.00
N LEU A 427 -11.83 43.04 -0.24
CA LEU A 427 -11.77 44.33 0.45
C LEU A 427 -11.47 45.44 -0.57
N SER A 428 -12.37 46.41 -0.66
CA SER A 428 -12.15 47.62 -1.48
C SER A 428 -11.45 48.68 -0.63
N ILE A 429 -10.22 49.04 -0.98
CA ILE A 429 -9.56 50.23 -0.46
C ILE A 429 -9.78 51.34 -1.50
N ILE A 430 -10.55 52.36 -1.13
CA ILE A 430 -10.57 53.63 -1.86
C ILE A 430 -9.25 54.32 -1.54
N ASP A 431 -8.36 54.40 -2.52
CA ASP A 431 -7.11 55.16 -2.40
C ASP A 431 -7.45 56.66 -2.51
N SER A 432 -7.58 57.33 -1.36
CA SER A 432 -7.81 58.78 -1.27
C SER A 432 -6.52 59.56 -1.48
N SER A 433 -5.83 59.29 -2.59
CA SER A 433 -4.62 59.99 -3.00
C SER A 433 -4.58 60.28 -4.51
N SER A 434 -5.54 61.09 -5.00
CA SER A 434 -5.40 61.75 -6.32
C SER A 434 -6.13 63.09 -6.38
N ASP A 435 -5.78 64.00 -5.47
CA ASP A 435 -5.96 65.43 -5.75
C ASP A 435 -4.80 65.90 -6.63
N ALA A 436 -5.04 66.08 -7.93
CA ALA A 436 -4.56 67.25 -8.68
C ALA A 436 -5.02 67.27 -10.17
N PHE A 437 -5.48 68.47 -10.58
CA PHE A 437 -5.65 69.03 -11.93
C PHE A 437 -6.96 68.75 -12.71
N GLN A 438 -7.87 69.72 -12.59
CA GLN A 438 -8.81 70.10 -13.64
C GLN A 438 -8.07 70.90 -14.73
N GLU A 439 -8.20 70.49 -16.00
CA GLU A 439 -8.33 71.43 -17.11
C GLU A 439 -8.93 70.76 -18.37
N ASN A 440 -10.09 71.30 -18.78
CA ASN A 440 -10.67 71.43 -20.12
C ASN A 440 -10.43 70.36 -21.22
N GLY A 441 -11.56 69.76 -21.64
CA GLY A 441 -11.96 69.71 -23.05
C GLY A 441 -11.73 68.41 -23.81
N GLN A 442 -12.85 67.86 -24.30
CA GLN A 442 -13.02 66.83 -25.34
C GLN A 442 -12.93 65.35 -24.90
N GLU A 443 -14.06 64.64 -25.10
CA GLU A 443 -14.18 63.19 -25.02
C GLU A 443 -13.15 62.50 -25.92
N PRO A 444 -12.58 61.37 -25.46
CA PRO A 444 -12.94 60.13 -26.15
C PRO A 444 -12.93 58.84 -25.28
N LEU A 445 -13.84 57.93 -25.67
CA LEU A 445 -13.70 56.46 -25.72
C LEU A 445 -13.46 55.69 -24.41
N GLU A 446 -14.32 54.70 -24.19
CA GLU A 446 -14.20 53.62 -23.21
C GLU A 446 -12.78 53.01 -23.23
N TYR A 447 -11.97 53.37 -22.25
CA TYR A 447 -10.73 52.66 -21.93
C TYR A 447 -10.88 52.06 -20.55
N ASP A 448 -10.99 50.74 -20.54
CA ASP A 448 -11.08 49.84 -19.40
C ASP A 448 -10.06 50.23 -18.31
N SER A 449 -10.53 50.93 -17.28
CA SER A 449 -9.71 51.29 -16.13
C SER A 449 -9.44 50.01 -15.35
N ARG A 450 -8.35 49.34 -15.70
CA ARG A 450 -7.80 48.19 -14.99
C ARG A 450 -7.30 48.66 -13.62
N THR A 451 -8.23 48.87 -12.69
CA THR A 451 -7.97 49.07 -11.27
C THR A 451 -7.06 47.92 -10.84
N LYS A 452 -5.85 48.24 -10.36
CA LYS A 452 -4.93 47.23 -9.83
C LYS A 452 -5.52 46.70 -8.51
N TYR A 453 -6.36 45.68 -8.59
CA TYR A 453 -6.80 44.92 -7.43
C TYR A 453 -5.60 44.12 -6.90
N LYS A 454 -5.16 44.39 -5.66
CA LYS A 454 -4.33 43.46 -4.91
C LYS A 454 -5.28 42.60 -4.07
N GLU A 455 -5.40 41.33 -4.45
CA GLU A 455 -6.13 40.33 -3.67
C GLU A 455 -5.35 40.04 -2.38
N PHE A 456 -5.99 40.21 -1.23
CA PHE A 456 -5.51 39.72 0.05
C PHE A 456 -6.52 38.70 0.58
N VAL A 457 -6.05 37.50 0.89
CA VAL A 457 -6.80 36.48 1.62
C VAL A 457 -6.58 36.76 3.11
N ASP A 458 -7.64 37.05 3.85
CA ASP A 458 -7.56 37.17 5.31
C ASP A 458 -7.55 35.76 5.94
N ASP A 459 -6.35 35.26 6.22
CA ASP A 459 -6.09 33.91 6.76
C ASP A 459 -6.69 33.69 8.16
N ASN A 460 -7.18 34.74 8.83
CA ASN A 460 -7.72 34.69 10.18
C ASN A 460 -9.19 34.25 10.28
N GLU A 461 -9.98 34.31 9.19
CA GLU A 461 -11.40 33.89 9.21
C GLU A 461 -11.60 32.40 8.89
N CYS A 462 -10.58 31.72 8.35
CA CYS A 462 -10.66 30.29 8.08
C CYS A 462 -10.52 29.50 9.40
N ARG A 463 -11.61 28.94 9.92
CA ARG A 463 -11.53 27.96 11.01
C ARG A 463 -10.78 26.72 10.52
N LYS A 464 -9.56 26.54 11.02
CA LYS A 464 -8.67 25.40 10.73
C LYS A 464 -9.02 24.13 11.52
N GLN A 465 -10.22 24.08 12.12
CA GLN A 465 -10.62 23.00 13.00
C GLN A 465 -11.33 21.89 12.23
N TRP A 466 -10.81 20.67 12.34
CA TRP A 466 -11.43 19.48 11.78
C TRP A 466 -12.41 18.86 12.78
N ILE A 467 -13.61 18.50 12.30
CA ILE A 467 -14.57 17.71 13.05
C ILE A 467 -14.37 16.24 12.68
N VAL A 468 -14.22 15.38 13.68
CA VAL A 468 -14.10 13.93 13.48
C VAL A 468 -15.48 13.30 13.57
N LEU A 469 -16.01 12.84 12.43
CA LEU A 469 -17.24 12.07 12.36
C LEU A 469 -16.90 10.58 12.46
N GLN A 470 -17.04 10.04 13.67
CA GLN A 470 -16.91 8.61 13.92
C GLN A 470 -18.16 7.89 13.38
N LEU A 471 -17.97 6.86 12.55
CA LEU A 471 -19.09 6.00 12.15
C LEU A 471 -19.53 5.11 13.32
N PRO A 472 -20.80 4.70 13.39
CA PRO A 472 -21.28 3.80 14.44
C PRO A 472 -20.46 2.51 14.47
N ALA A 473 -20.03 2.09 15.66
CA ALA A 473 -19.21 0.89 15.84
C ALA A 473 -19.90 -0.37 15.28
N THR A 474 -21.23 -0.43 15.37
CA THR A 474 -22.06 -1.51 14.82
C THR A 474 -21.97 -1.61 13.30
N TYR A 475 -21.87 -0.48 12.60
CA TYR A 475 -21.72 -0.45 11.14
C TYR A 475 -20.30 -0.84 10.72
N ILE A 476 -19.27 -0.30 11.39
CA ILE A 476 -17.87 -0.59 11.07
C ILE A 476 -17.52 -2.06 11.34
N ALA A 477 -18.03 -2.67 12.40
CA ALA A 477 -17.70 -4.06 12.73
C ALA A 477 -18.07 -5.08 11.64
N THR A 478 -19.05 -4.77 10.77
CA THR A 478 -19.47 -5.63 9.66
C THR A 478 -19.06 -5.08 8.29
N ASN A 479 -18.95 -3.76 8.15
CA ASN A 479 -18.73 -3.09 6.87
C ASN A 479 -17.34 -2.43 6.74
N TRP A 480 -16.40 -2.70 7.64
CA TRP A 480 -15.02 -2.26 7.47
C TRP A 480 -14.37 -2.94 6.23
N PRO A 481 -13.45 -2.27 5.52
CA PRO A 481 -13.09 -0.85 5.64
C PRO A 481 -14.07 0.08 4.92
N LEU A 482 -14.03 1.37 5.29
CA LEU A 482 -14.77 2.40 4.57
C LEU A 482 -14.21 2.59 3.15
N ARG A 483 -15.08 2.49 2.15
CA ARG A 483 -14.70 2.53 0.73
C ARG A 483 -15.03 3.87 0.09
N PHE A 484 -16.25 4.35 0.27
CA PHE A 484 -16.73 5.58 -0.36
C PHE A 484 -17.37 6.51 0.64
N SER A 485 -17.32 7.80 0.36
CA SER A 485 -18.09 8.81 1.07
C SER A 485 -18.34 10.03 0.19
N ALA A 486 -19.43 10.74 0.49
CA ALA A 486 -19.78 11.99 -0.17
C ALA A 486 -20.49 12.92 0.81
N VAL A 487 -20.36 14.22 0.56
CA VAL A 487 -21.01 15.30 1.31
C VAL A 487 -21.97 16.01 0.36
N ASP A 488 -23.12 16.42 0.87
CA ASP A 488 -24.08 17.20 0.09
C ASP A 488 -23.58 18.63 -0.18
N GLY A 489 -24.21 19.34 -1.12
CA GLY A 489 -23.79 20.69 -1.48
C GLY A 489 -23.85 21.68 -0.31
N SER A 490 -24.77 21.47 0.65
CA SER A 490 -24.95 22.37 1.80
C SER A 490 -24.05 22.05 3.01
N GLY A 491 -23.34 20.92 2.99
CA GLY A 491 -22.52 20.47 4.12
C GLY A 491 -23.33 20.01 5.34
N GLN A 492 -24.64 19.78 5.18
CA GLN A 492 -25.53 19.35 6.27
C GLN A 492 -25.69 17.83 6.34
N HIS A 493 -25.32 17.13 5.28
CA HIS A 493 -25.51 15.69 5.13
C HIS A 493 -24.25 15.02 4.59
N VAL A 494 -23.88 13.91 5.23
CA VAL A 494 -22.74 13.09 4.82
C VAL A 494 -23.22 11.68 4.61
N CYS A 495 -22.77 11.01 3.56
CA CYS A 495 -22.98 9.59 3.36
C CYS A 495 -21.66 8.85 3.29
N ALA A 496 -21.65 7.62 3.79
CA ALA A 496 -20.49 6.77 3.87
C ALA A 496 -20.89 5.32 3.54
N ALA A 497 -20.09 4.62 2.74
CA ALA A 497 -20.30 3.23 2.35
C ALA A 497 -19.03 2.42 2.58
N GLY A 498 -19.16 1.34 3.34
CA GLY A 498 -18.11 0.37 3.61
C GLY A 498 -18.10 -0.78 2.60
N ARG A 499 -17.70 -1.97 3.05
CA ARG A 499 -17.76 -3.21 2.26
C ARG A 499 -19.17 -3.54 1.79
N ALA A 500 -20.16 -3.29 2.65
CA ALA A 500 -21.58 -3.32 2.35
C ALA A 500 -22.30 -2.20 3.12
N GLY A 501 -23.58 -2.04 2.85
CA GLY A 501 -24.43 -1.02 3.45
C GLY A 501 -24.09 0.42 3.05
N LEU A 502 -24.85 1.33 3.65
CA LEU A 502 -24.73 2.77 3.49
C LEU A 502 -25.15 3.42 4.81
N ALA A 503 -24.35 4.37 5.28
CA ALA A 503 -24.62 5.16 6.47
C ALA A 503 -24.85 6.63 6.07
N HIS A 504 -25.88 7.25 6.63
CA HIS A 504 -26.23 8.65 6.40
C HIS A 504 -26.13 9.45 7.69
N TYR A 505 -25.29 10.47 7.73
CA TYR A 505 -25.15 11.41 8.82
C TYR A 505 -25.90 12.71 8.54
N SER A 506 -26.58 13.22 9.55
CA SER A 506 -27.17 14.57 9.53
C SER A 506 -26.44 15.45 10.56
N CYS A 507 -25.86 16.54 10.10
CA CYS A 507 -25.15 17.53 10.92
C CYS A 507 -26.11 18.21 11.91
N ALA A 508 -27.33 18.54 11.47
CA ALA A 508 -28.37 19.15 12.32
C ALA A 508 -28.80 18.23 13.47
N ALA A 509 -29.00 16.95 13.19
CA ALA A 509 -29.43 15.98 14.20
C ALA A 509 -28.26 15.27 14.93
N ARG A 510 -27.02 15.52 14.50
CA ARG A 510 -25.77 14.90 14.98
C ARG A 510 -25.85 13.38 15.11
N ARG A 511 -26.54 12.72 14.18
CA ARG A 511 -26.81 11.28 14.24
C ARG A 511 -26.63 10.61 12.90
N TRP A 512 -26.14 9.37 12.95
CA TRP A 512 -26.15 8.44 11.84
C TRP A 512 -27.50 7.75 11.73
N LYS A 513 -27.94 7.53 10.50
CA LYS A 513 -29.03 6.64 10.12
C LYS A 513 -28.41 5.47 9.37
N LEU A 514 -28.77 4.27 9.79
CA LEU A 514 -28.34 3.00 9.22
C LEU A 514 -29.56 2.24 8.67
N PHE A 515 -29.32 1.10 8.05
CA PHE A 515 -30.40 0.20 7.66
C PHE A 515 -31.11 -0.35 8.90
N GLY A 516 -32.44 -0.45 8.83
CA GLY A 516 -33.22 -1.09 9.89
C GLY A 516 -33.11 -2.61 9.91
N ASN A 517 -32.58 -3.22 8.83
CA ASN A 517 -32.46 -4.67 8.65
C ASN A 517 -31.03 -5.02 8.20
N GLU A 518 -30.33 -5.85 8.98
CA GLU A 518 -28.95 -6.30 8.71
C GLU A 518 -28.83 -7.08 7.40
N ALA A 519 -29.86 -7.83 6.98
CA ALA A 519 -29.84 -8.56 5.71
C ALA A 519 -29.84 -7.60 4.51
N HIS A 520 -30.66 -6.55 4.56
CA HIS A 520 -30.69 -5.52 3.52
C HIS A 520 -29.38 -4.75 3.47
N GLU A 521 -28.75 -4.49 4.62
CA GLU A 521 -27.44 -3.84 4.68
C GLU A 521 -26.37 -4.68 3.99
N ARG A 522 -26.32 -5.98 4.30
CA ARG A 522 -25.35 -6.92 3.72
C ARG A 522 -25.51 -7.10 2.21
N ASP A 523 -26.75 -7.06 1.72
CA ASP A 523 -27.05 -7.22 0.29
C ASP A 523 -26.82 -5.92 -0.52
N PHE A 524 -26.64 -4.78 0.17
CA PHE A 524 -26.38 -3.48 -0.47
C PHE A 524 -24.89 -3.24 -0.61
N VAL A 525 -24.30 -3.57 -1.76
CA VAL A 525 -22.87 -3.31 -2.05
C VAL A 525 -22.73 -2.17 -3.04
N VAL A 526 -21.86 -1.21 -2.72
CA VAL A 526 -21.48 -0.10 -3.61
C VAL A 526 -20.16 -0.45 -4.27
N THR A 527 -20.08 -0.30 -5.60
CA THR A 527 -18.87 -0.64 -6.38
C THR A 527 -18.33 0.53 -7.20
N ALA A 528 -19.21 1.40 -7.70
CA ALA A 528 -18.85 2.48 -8.63
C ALA A 528 -18.82 3.88 -7.97
N GLY A 529 -18.93 3.96 -6.64
CA GLY A 529 -18.88 5.21 -5.87
C GLY A 529 -20.24 5.70 -5.38
N VAL A 530 -20.23 6.83 -4.67
CA VAL A 530 -21.42 7.44 -4.07
C VAL A 530 -21.42 8.95 -4.33
N LEU A 531 -22.56 9.54 -4.68
CA LEU A 531 -22.67 10.99 -4.80
C LEU A 531 -23.97 11.50 -4.21
N TRP A 532 -23.98 12.78 -3.87
CA TRP A 532 -25.19 13.52 -3.55
C TRP A 532 -25.69 14.24 -4.79
N TRP A 533 -26.94 13.97 -5.15
CA TRP A 533 -27.64 14.72 -6.17
C TRP A 533 -28.94 15.30 -5.62
N ARG A 534 -28.94 16.61 -5.37
CA ARG A 534 -30.01 17.31 -4.64
C ARG A 534 -30.24 16.62 -3.30
N ASP A 535 -31.45 16.13 -3.06
CA ASP A 535 -31.85 15.46 -1.81
C ASP A 535 -31.63 13.93 -1.85
N TYR A 536 -31.03 13.40 -2.93
CA TYR A 536 -30.85 11.97 -3.12
C TYR A 536 -29.38 11.56 -3.01
N ILE A 537 -29.16 10.41 -2.35
CA ILE A 537 -27.88 9.70 -2.43
C ILE A 537 -27.97 8.76 -3.63
N VAL A 538 -27.05 8.91 -4.58
CA VAL A 538 -26.89 8.01 -5.71
C VAL A 538 -25.69 7.12 -5.43
N ALA A 539 -25.94 5.81 -5.35
CA ALA A 539 -24.90 4.81 -5.13
C ALA A 539 -24.78 3.93 -6.38
N GLY A 540 -23.56 3.84 -6.93
CA GLY A 540 -23.27 3.00 -8.09
C GLY A 540 -23.11 1.54 -7.66
N LYS A 541 -23.95 0.66 -8.22
CA LYS A 541 -23.87 -0.79 -8.01
C LYS A 541 -22.98 -1.47 -9.04
#